data_AF-A0A925KJ88-F1
#
_entry.id   AF-A0A925KJ88-F1
#
_cell.length_a   1.000
_cell.length_b   1.000
_cell.length_c   1.000
_cell.angle_alpha   90.00
_cell.angle_beta   90.00
_cell.angle_gamma   90.00
#
_symmetry.space_group_name_H-M   'P 1'
#
loop_
_entity.id
_entity.type
_entity.pdbx_description
1 polymer ?
#
loop_
_entity_poly.entity_id
_entity_poly.type
_entity_poly.pdbx_seq_one_letter_code
_entity_poly.pdbx_strand_id
1 'polypeptide(L)'
;LGATKMDRPEWIAIDPQGWVYCTLTNNSNRGQPNQPAVDAANPRANNSMGHIIRWKEDGDFDAAAFQWNHFVLAGDPANERAEAKGKVKGDAFGAPDGLWVDARGVLWIQTDMSTSAMGKGDLQGLGNNAMLAADPRSGEIRRFLVGPVGSEITGATATPDGRTMFINIQHPGESPSERSDPANPRRYSSWPDHRPDGRPRSATVVIRKSDGGVIGS
;
A
#
# COMPACT_ATOMS: atom_id res chain seq x y z
N LEU A 1 18.65 -6.22 23.08
CA LEU A 1 18.02 -4.89 22.91
C LEU A 1 16.49 -4.93 22.99
N GLY A 2 15.81 -6.04 22.70
CA GLY A 2 14.39 -6.20 23.06
C GLY A 2 13.41 -5.40 22.20
N ALA A 3 13.74 -5.16 20.92
CA ALA A 3 12.87 -4.43 20.00
C ALA A 3 11.50 -5.09 19.82
N THR A 4 10.46 -4.28 19.62
CA THR A 4 9.10 -4.75 19.31
C THR A 4 9.09 -5.46 17.97
N LYS A 5 8.49 -6.66 17.93
CA LYS A 5 8.32 -7.42 16.69
C LYS A 5 7.12 -6.88 15.92
N MET A 6 7.36 -6.34 14.73
CA MET A 6 6.36 -5.62 13.93
C MET A 6 5.74 -6.48 12.82
N ASP A 7 4.55 -6.11 12.37
CA ASP A 7 3.85 -6.74 11.24
C ASP A 7 4.41 -6.28 9.89
N ARG A 8 5.54 -6.86 9.47
CA ARG A 8 6.20 -6.60 8.18
C ARG A 8 6.33 -5.11 7.82
N PRO A 9 7.24 -4.36 8.47
CA PRO A 9 7.59 -3.00 8.06
C PRO A 9 8.08 -2.96 6.62
N GLU A 10 7.54 -2.06 5.80
CA GLU A 10 7.97 -1.83 4.42
C GLU A 10 8.45 -0.39 4.23
N TRP A 11 7.73 0.47 3.51
CA TRP A 11 8.20 1.83 3.20
C TRP A 11 7.98 2.79 4.36
N ILE A 12 8.90 3.76 4.44
CA ILE A 12 8.83 4.88 5.37
C ILE A 12 8.82 6.19 4.56
N ALA A 13 7.96 7.12 4.96
CA ALA A 13 7.92 8.47 4.39
C ALA A 13 7.79 9.52 5.50
N ILE A 14 8.30 10.73 5.25
CA ILE A 14 8.29 11.84 6.19
C ILE A 14 7.49 12.98 5.57
N ASP A 15 6.52 13.54 6.30
CA ASP A 15 5.78 14.72 5.85
C ASP A 15 6.47 16.04 6.22
N PRO A 16 6.08 17.18 5.60
CA PRO A 16 6.68 18.48 5.90
C PRO A 16 6.40 18.97 7.34
N GLN A 17 5.54 18.30 8.11
CA GLN A 17 5.28 18.60 9.52
C GLN A 17 6.11 17.72 10.47
N GLY A 18 6.99 16.87 9.93
CA GLY A 18 7.89 15.98 10.67
C GLY A 18 7.22 14.72 11.19
N TRP A 19 6.02 14.36 10.73
CA TRP A 19 5.50 13.02 10.99
C TRP A 19 6.21 12.02 10.09
N VAL A 20 6.61 10.89 10.67
CA VAL A 20 7.14 9.74 9.97
C VAL A 20 6.06 8.68 9.89
N TYR A 21 5.82 8.13 8.71
CA TYR A 21 4.81 7.11 8.43
C TYR A 21 5.52 5.83 8.01
N CYS A 22 5.03 4.68 8.46
CA CYS A 22 5.54 3.36 8.08
C CYS A 22 4.39 2.40 7.79
N THR A 23 4.48 1.71 6.66
CA THR A 23 3.58 0.62 6.32
C THR A 23 3.95 -0.65 7.05
N LEU A 24 2.91 -1.34 7.53
CA LEU A 24 2.97 -2.64 8.17
C LEU A 24 2.03 -3.55 7.37
N THR A 25 2.58 -4.11 6.29
CA THR A 25 1.77 -4.58 5.14
C THR A 25 0.83 -5.74 5.48
N ASN A 26 1.27 -6.69 6.31
CA ASN A 26 0.43 -7.76 6.87
C ASN A 26 1.27 -8.65 7.81
N ASN A 27 0.60 -9.51 8.56
CA ASN A 27 1.18 -10.63 9.27
C ASN A 27 0.08 -11.64 9.65
N SER A 28 -0.21 -12.59 8.75
CA SER A 28 -1.18 -13.67 9.02
C SER A 28 -0.74 -14.61 10.17
N ASN A 29 0.54 -14.57 10.53
CA ASN A 29 1.10 -15.33 11.65
C ASN A 29 0.95 -14.62 13.01
N ARG A 30 0.56 -13.33 13.05
CA ARG A 30 0.36 -12.59 14.30
C ARG A 30 -0.65 -13.32 15.20
N GLY A 31 -0.24 -13.59 16.45
CA GLY A 31 -1.07 -14.27 17.45
C GLY A 31 -1.11 -15.80 17.34
N GLN A 32 -0.42 -16.41 16.37
CA GLN A 32 -0.32 -17.87 16.28
C GLN A 32 0.64 -18.45 17.34
N PRO A 33 0.58 -19.77 17.64
CA PRO A 33 1.53 -20.42 18.53
C PRO A 33 2.98 -20.17 18.10
N ASN A 34 3.85 -19.83 19.06
CA ASN A 34 5.26 -19.47 18.85
C ASN A 34 5.49 -18.22 17.97
N GLN A 35 4.44 -17.47 17.67
CA GLN A 35 4.53 -16.18 16.98
C GLN A 35 4.30 -15.04 17.97
N PRO A 36 4.70 -13.82 17.62
CA PRO A 36 4.40 -12.65 18.44
C PRO A 36 2.89 -12.54 18.72
N ALA A 37 2.51 -12.26 19.97
CA ALA A 37 1.12 -11.98 20.34
C ALA A 37 0.65 -10.64 19.75
N VAL A 38 -0.65 -10.36 19.81
CA VAL A 38 -1.13 -8.99 19.55
C VAL A 38 -0.61 -8.04 20.61
N ASP A 39 -0.31 -6.82 20.22
CA ASP A 39 0.15 -5.76 21.09
C ASP A 39 -0.41 -4.41 20.62
N ALA A 40 -0.06 -3.33 21.32
CA ALA A 40 -0.58 -2.01 20.98
C ALA A 40 -0.20 -1.59 19.54
N ALA A 41 1.01 -1.89 19.08
CA ALA A 41 1.45 -1.50 17.74
C ALA A 41 0.86 -2.43 16.67
N ASN A 42 0.66 -3.71 16.99
CA ASN A 42 0.19 -4.77 16.10
C ASN A 42 -1.12 -5.38 16.65
N PRO A 43 -2.26 -4.68 16.53
CA PRO A 43 -3.44 -4.94 17.37
C PRO A 43 -4.34 -6.09 16.90
N ARG A 44 -4.00 -6.79 15.81
CA ARG A 44 -4.89 -7.76 15.16
C ARG A 44 -4.23 -9.12 14.99
N ALA A 45 -4.85 -10.17 15.49
CA ALA A 45 -4.43 -11.54 15.20
C ALA A 45 -4.78 -11.87 13.73
N ASN A 46 -3.95 -12.71 13.10
CA ASN A 46 -4.07 -13.04 11.68
C ASN A 46 -4.29 -11.77 10.83
N ASN A 47 -3.36 -10.81 10.93
CA ASN A 47 -3.49 -9.52 10.27
C ASN A 47 -3.28 -9.67 8.76
N SER A 48 -4.35 -9.90 7.99
CA SER A 48 -4.31 -10.05 6.53
C SER A 48 -4.32 -8.72 5.77
N MET A 49 -4.81 -7.64 6.42
CA MET A 49 -5.08 -6.37 5.74
C MET A 49 -3.95 -5.34 5.88
N GLY A 50 -3.13 -5.42 6.93
CA GLY A 50 -2.08 -4.44 7.19
C GLY A 50 -2.56 -3.09 7.74
N HIS A 51 -1.62 -2.22 8.10
CA HIS A 51 -1.90 -0.90 8.65
C HIS A 51 -0.75 0.07 8.41
N ILE A 52 -0.98 1.36 8.67
CA ILE A 52 0.06 2.39 8.66
C ILE A 52 0.16 2.95 10.06
N ILE A 53 1.37 2.86 10.64
CA ILE A 53 1.72 3.55 11.87
C ILE A 53 2.41 4.87 11.53
N ARG A 54 2.26 5.87 12.38
CA ARG A 54 3.04 7.10 12.29
C ARG A 54 3.54 7.54 13.65
N TRP A 55 4.66 8.25 13.65
CA TRP A 55 5.24 8.82 14.85
C TRP A 55 5.83 10.19 14.62
N LYS A 56 6.05 10.90 15.72
CA LYS A 56 6.74 12.16 15.77
C LYS A 56 7.72 12.13 16.92
N GLU A 57 8.98 12.38 16.61
CA GLU A 57 10.07 12.45 17.57
C GLU A 57 9.84 13.58 18.59
N ASP A 58 10.30 13.40 19.82
CA ASP A 58 10.25 14.40 20.89
C ASP A 58 11.33 15.47 20.66
N GLY A 59 11.10 16.33 19.67
CA GLY A 59 12.05 17.34 19.22
C GLY A 59 12.40 17.18 17.75
N ASP A 60 13.68 16.98 17.46
CA ASP A 60 14.22 16.74 16.11
C ASP A 60 14.48 15.23 15.89
N PHE A 61 14.90 14.85 14.69
CA PHE A 61 15.08 13.45 14.27
C PHE A 61 16.21 12.69 14.99
N ASP A 62 16.95 13.36 15.88
CA ASP A 62 17.97 12.75 16.74
C ASP A 62 17.44 12.39 18.15
N ALA A 63 16.15 12.64 18.42
CA ALA A 63 15.55 12.29 19.70
C ALA A 63 15.58 10.76 19.96
N ALA A 64 15.64 10.39 21.24
CA ALA A 64 15.62 9.00 21.67
C ALA A 64 14.20 8.47 21.96
N ALA A 65 13.18 9.32 21.84
CA ALA A 65 11.80 9.01 22.15
C ALA A 65 10.86 9.71 21.15
N PHE A 66 9.74 9.05 20.86
CA PHE A 66 8.70 9.55 19.98
C PHE A 66 7.31 9.25 20.54
N GLN A 67 6.32 10.02 20.07
CA GLN A 67 4.91 9.69 20.21
C GLN A 67 4.40 9.06 18.92
N TRP A 68 3.58 8.02 19.02
CA TRP A 68 3.08 7.29 17.86
C TRP A 68 1.57 6.99 17.94
N ASN A 69 0.96 6.77 16.78
CA ASN A 69 -0.41 6.28 16.64
C ASN A 69 -0.56 5.49 15.33
N HIS A 70 -1.62 4.69 15.21
CA HIS A 70 -2.04 4.19 13.90
C HIS A 70 -2.62 5.34 13.10
N PHE A 71 -2.01 5.65 11.95
CA PHE A 71 -2.62 6.55 10.98
C PHE A 71 -3.90 5.92 10.42
N VAL A 72 -3.82 4.65 10.03
CA VAL A 72 -4.98 3.88 9.55
C VAL A 72 -4.78 2.38 9.79
N LEU A 73 -5.85 1.69 10.17
CA LEU A 73 -5.92 0.23 10.09
C LEU A 73 -6.59 -0.12 8.77
N ALA A 74 -5.86 -0.67 7.81
CA ALA A 74 -6.42 -1.03 6.51
C ALA A 74 -7.41 -2.20 6.65
N GLY A 75 -8.36 -2.29 5.73
CA GLY A 75 -9.48 -3.23 5.81
C GLY A 75 -10.64 -2.84 4.93
N ASP A 76 -11.59 -3.77 4.79
CA ASP A 76 -12.86 -3.55 4.11
C ASP A 76 -14.00 -3.71 5.13
N PRO A 77 -14.79 -2.67 5.44
CA PRO A 77 -15.88 -2.77 6.41
C PRO A 77 -16.94 -3.82 6.04
N ALA A 78 -17.00 -4.25 4.78
CA ALA A 78 -17.86 -5.32 4.31
C ALA A 78 -17.38 -6.74 4.70
N ASN A 79 -16.14 -6.90 5.17
CA ASN A 79 -15.62 -8.20 5.61
C ASN A 79 -16.40 -8.76 6.81
N GLU A 80 -16.56 -10.07 6.87
CA GLU A 80 -17.21 -10.75 8.00
C GLU A 80 -16.34 -10.68 9.26
N ARG A 81 -15.03 -10.95 9.11
CA ARG A 81 -14.07 -10.99 10.21
C ARG A 81 -13.79 -9.59 10.75
N ALA A 82 -14.00 -9.39 12.05
CA ALA A 82 -13.89 -8.09 12.71
C ALA A 82 -12.51 -7.44 12.50
N GLU A 83 -11.44 -8.23 12.57
CA GLU A 83 -10.06 -7.75 12.37
C GLU A 83 -9.80 -7.31 10.92
N ALA A 84 -10.51 -7.89 9.94
CA ALA A 84 -10.35 -7.56 8.52
C ALA A 84 -11.19 -6.34 8.09
N LYS A 85 -12.03 -5.78 8.97
CA LYS A 85 -12.85 -4.60 8.68
C LYS A 85 -12.05 -3.31 8.58
N GLY A 86 -10.97 -3.20 9.34
CA GLY A 86 -10.16 -1.99 9.40
C GLY A 86 -10.91 -0.78 9.96
N LYS A 87 -10.31 0.40 9.83
CA LYS A 87 -10.85 1.71 10.21
C LYS A 87 -10.45 2.75 9.16
N VAL A 88 -10.88 2.53 7.92
CA VAL A 88 -10.60 3.43 6.80
C VAL A 88 -11.73 4.44 6.66
N LYS A 89 -11.39 5.72 6.55
CA LYS A 89 -12.34 6.78 6.19
C LYS A 89 -12.24 7.04 4.68
N GLY A 90 -13.09 6.36 3.91
CA GLY A 90 -13.09 6.43 2.45
C GLY A 90 -12.93 5.05 1.82
N ASP A 91 -12.11 4.94 0.78
CA ASP A 91 -11.98 3.72 0.00
C ASP A 91 -11.18 2.62 0.72
N ALA A 92 -11.76 1.43 0.83
CA ALA A 92 -11.10 0.25 1.40
C ALA A 92 -9.86 -0.18 0.60
N PHE A 93 -8.84 -0.67 1.31
CA PHE A 93 -7.63 -1.25 0.74
C PHE A 93 -7.00 -2.23 1.74
N GLY A 94 -6.04 -3.01 1.27
CA GLY A 94 -5.28 -3.96 2.08
C GLY A 94 -3.84 -4.04 1.56
N ALA A 95 -2.97 -4.62 2.38
CA ALA A 95 -1.54 -4.74 2.13
C ALA A 95 -0.88 -3.44 1.63
N PRO A 96 -0.97 -2.33 2.41
CA PRO A 96 -0.24 -1.13 2.05
C PRO A 96 1.27 -1.39 2.17
N ASP A 97 2.00 -1.02 1.13
CA ASP A 97 3.44 -1.18 0.99
C ASP A 97 4.07 0.20 0.71
N GLY A 98 4.12 0.62 -0.55
CA GLY A 98 4.81 1.84 -0.94
C GLY A 98 4.19 3.11 -0.35
N LEU A 99 5.03 4.00 0.18
CA LEU A 99 4.63 5.32 0.69
C LEU A 99 5.41 6.45 0.03
N TRP A 100 4.73 7.56 -0.26
CA TRP A 100 5.35 8.81 -0.67
C TRP A 100 4.52 10.00 -0.17
N VAL A 101 5.17 11.04 0.32
CA VAL A 101 4.50 12.30 0.69
C VAL A 101 4.87 13.37 -0.33
N ASP A 102 3.87 14.03 -0.90
CA ASP A 102 4.11 15.15 -1.82
C ASP A 102 4.34 16.47 -1.09
N ALA A 103 4.77 17.51 -1.82
CA ALA A 103 5.10 18.82 -1.25
C ALA A 103 3.91 19.53 -0.56
N ARG A 104 2.67 19.09 -0.79
CA ARG A 104 1.46 19.62 -0.14
C ARG A 104 1.12 18.87 1.14
N GLY A 105 1.81 17.76 1.43
CA GLY A 105 1.53 16.88 2.55
C GLY A 105 0.47 15.81 2.25
N VAL A 106 0.13 15.55 0.98
CA VAL A 106 -0.71 14.39 0.65
C VAL A 106 0.12 13.13 0.80
N LEU A 107 -0.38 12.16 1.57
CA LEU A 107 0.24 10.84 1.71
C LEU A 107 -0.30 9.90 0.63
N TRP A 108 0.58 9.51 -0.28
CA TRP A 108 0.29 8.55 -1.33
C TRP A 108 0.63 7.14 -0.86
N ILE A 109 -0.36 6.25 -0.90
CA ILE A 109 -0.31 4.88 -0.40
C ILE A 109 -0.42 3.92 -1.59
N GLN A 110 0.50 2.99 -1.71
CA GLN A 110 0.55 1.99 -2.77
C GLN A 110 0.36 0.61 -2.15
N THR A 111 -0.30 -0.32 -2.84
CA THR A 111 -0.61 -1.64 -2.28
C THR A 111 0.11 -2.77 -3.00
N ASP A 112 0.51 -3.78 -2.22
CA ASP A 112 1.05 -5.05 -2.69
C ASP A 112 0.35 -6.23 -1.99
N MET A 113 -0.89 -6.49 -2.41
CA MET A 113 -1.54 -7.76 -2.13
C MET A 113 -0.92 -8.83 -3.03
N SER A 114 -0.33 -9.86 -2.39
CA SER A 114 0.13 -11.07 -3.06
C SER A 114 -0.93 -11.65 -3.98
N THR A 115 -0.55 -11.99 -5.20
CA THR A 115 -1.43 -12.62 -6.19
C THR A 115 -1.95 -13.99 -5.74
N SER A 116 -1.29 -14.63 -4.78
CA SER A 116 -1.76 -15.87 -4.17
C SER A 116 -3.00 -15.68 -3.29
N ALA A 117 -3.17 -14.49 -2.70
CA ALA A 117 -4.25 -14.15 -1.78
C ALA A 117 -5.31 -13.22 -2.38
N MET A 118 -4.94 -12.43 -3.39
CA MET A 118 -5.82 -11.49 -4.08
C MET A 118 -7.12 -12.18 -4.57
N GLY A 119 -8.26 -11.51 -4.38
CA GLY A 119 -9.56 -12.03 -4.80
C GLY A 119 -10.10 -13.18 -3.94
N LYS A 120 -9.49 -13.47 -2.77
CA LYS A 120 -9.90 -14.56 -1.88
C LYS A 120 -10.02 -14.07 -0.44
N GLY A 121 -10.88 -14.73 0.35
CA GLY A 121 -11.03 -14.45 1.77
C GLY A 121 -11.24 -12.96 2.07
N ASP A 122 -10.51 -12.43 3.04
CA ASP A 122 -10.59 -11.02 3.45
C ASP A 122 -10.24 -10.00 2.33
N LEU A 123 -9.55 -10.43 1.26
CA LEU A 123 -9.14 -9.57 0.14
C LEU A 123 -10.08 -9.65 -1.07
N GLN A 124 -11.17 -10.44 -0.99
CA GLN A 124 -12.03 -10.72 -2.15
C GLN A 124 -12.72 -9.47 -2.73
N GLY A 125 -13.04 -8.48 -1.88
CA GLY A 125 -13.76 -7.27 -2.26
C GLY A 125 -12.88 -6.12 -2.77
N LEU A 126 -11.55 -6.26 -2.70
CA LEU A 126 -10.63 -5.14 -2.93
C LEU A 126 -10.21 -4.95 -4.39
N GLY A 127 -10.35 -5.97 -5.24
CA GLY A 127 -9.90 -5.95 -6.63
C GLY A 127 -8.38 -6.04 -6.77
N ASN A 128 -7.82 -5.39 -7.80
CA ASN A 128 -6.37 -5.34 -8.02
C ASN A 128 -5.70 -4.35 -7.07
N ASN A 129 -4.37 -4.43 -6.98
CA ASN A 129 -3.57 -3.43 -6.29
C ASN A 129 -3.78 -2.01 -6.83
N ALA A 130 -3.60 -1.02 -5.97
CA ALA A 130 -4.01 0.36 -6.22
C ALA A 130 -3.03 1.37 -5.62
N MET A 131 -3.13 2.61 -6.11
CA MET A 131 -2.61 3.80 -5.43
C MET A 131 -3.79 4.57 -4.83
N LEU A 132 -3.64 5.03 -3.59
CA LEU A 132 -4.57 5.89 -2.89
C LEU A 132 -3.88 7.19 -2.48
N ALA A 133 -4.68 8.24 -2.34
CA ALA A 133 -4.28 9.51 -1.78
C ALA A 133 -4.99 9.72 -0.43
N ALA A 134 -4.20 10.01 0.61
CA ALA A 134 -4.70 10.28 1.94
C ALA A 134 -4.38 11.73 2.35
N ASP A 135 -5.35 12.40 2.95
CA ASP A 135 -5.12 13.67 3.66
C ASP A 135 -4.80 13.37 5.13
N PRO A 136 -3.54 13.56 5.59
CA PRO A 136 -3.15 13.18 6.95
C PRO A 136 -3.83 13.99 8.06
N ARG A 137 -4.45 15.13 7.72
CA ARG A 137 -5.17 15.99 8.67
C ARG A 137 -6.58 15.48 8.94
N SER A 138 -7.32 15.13 7.88
CA SER A 138 -8.71 14.68 8.00
C SER A 138 -8.85 13.14 8.08
N GLY A 139 -7.77 12.41 7.76
CA GLY A 139 -7.74 10.95 7.66
C GLY A 139 -8.53 10.39 6.47
N GLU A 140 -9.02 11.24 5.57
CA GLU A 140 -9.76 10.79 4.39
C GLU A 140 -8.81 10.14 3.37
N ILE A 141 -9.21 9.00 2.82
CA ILE A 141 -8.44 8.20 1.87
C ILE A 141 -9.29 7.93 0.63
N ARG A 142 -8.79 8.31 -0.54
CA ARG A 142 -9.46 8.09 -1.83
C ARG A 142 -8.57 7.31 -2.77
N ARG A 143 -9.15 6.34 -3.47
CA ARG A 143 -8.45 5.57 -4.50
C ARG A 143 -8.19 6.47 -5.71
N PHE A 144 -6.94 6.52 -6.15
CA PHE A 144 -6.50 7.35 -7.27
C PHE A 144 -6.29 6.53 -8.55
N LEU A 145 -5.69 5.35 -8.44
CA LEU A 145 -5.39 4.47 -9.57
C LEU A 145 -5.52 3.00 -9.15
N VAL A 146 -5.96 2.15 -10.08
CA VAL A 146 -5.95 0.69 -9.96
C VAL A 146 -5.00 0.12 -11.01
N GLY A 147 -4.13 -0.80 -10.60
CA GLY A 147 -3.15 -1.47 -11.46
C GLY A 147 -3.76 -2.56 -12.34
N PRO A 148 -3.01 -3.02 -13.35
CA PRO A 148 -3.39 -4.17 -14.15
C PRO A 148 -3.43 -5.46 -13.32
N VAL A 149 -3.99 -6.52 -13.91
CA VAL A 149 -4.08 -7.84 -13.28
C VAL A 149 -2.69 -8.36 -12.92
N GLY A 150 -2.56 -8.86 -11.70
CA GLY A 150 -1.35 -9.52 -11.21
C GLY A 150 -0.15 -8.59 -11.02
N SER A 151 -0.35 -7.26 -11.00
CA SER A 151 0.69 -6.31 -10.61
C SER A 151 0.54 -5.85 -9.17
N GLU A 152 1.63 -5.36 -8.60
CA GLU A 152 1.61 -4.40 -7.50
C GLU A 152 1.76 -2.97 -8.03
N ILE A 153 1.40 -2.01 -7.19
CA ILE A 153 1.76 -0.60 -7.40
C ILE A 153 2.92 -0.29 -6.47
N THR A 154 4.01 0.25 -7.00
CA THR A 154 5.20 0.55 -6.19
C THR A 154 6.03 1.67 -6.81
N GLY A 155 6.83 2.37 -6.01
CA GLY A 155 7.62 3.53 -6.40
C GLY A 155 6.81 4.67 -7.04
N ALA A 156 6.60 5.74 -6.27
CA ALA A 156 5.96 6.96 -6.75
C ALA A 156 6.83 8.20 -6.51
N THR A 157 6.78 9.15 -7.45
CA THR A 157 7.34 10.50 -7.28
C THR A 157 6.64 11.47 -8.24
N ALA A 158 6.89 12.77 -8.12
CA ALA A 158 6.35 13.77 -9.02
C ALA A 158 7.39 14.84 -9.38
N THR A 159 7.11 15.57 -10.46
CA THR A 159 7.84 16.80 -10.78
C THR A 159 7.67 17.84 -9.67
N PRO A 160 8.63 18.76 -9.47
CA PRO A 160 8.54 19.79 -8.42
C PRO A 160 7.28 20.65 -8.47
N ASP A 161 6.72 20.88 -9.67
CA ASP A 161 5.47 21.62 -9.86
C ASP A 161 4.20 20.79 -9.57
N GLY A 162 4.35 19.50 -9.27
CA GLY A 162 3.27 18.55 -8.98
C GLY A 162 2.38 18.22 -10.17
N ARG A 163 2.75 18.59 -11.40
CA ARG A 163 1.91 18.42 -12.61
C ARG A 163 2.12 17.10 -13.34
N THR A 164 3.22 16.40 -13.06
CA THR A 164 3.51 15.07 -13.60
C THR A 164 3.88 14.13 -12.47
N MET A 165 3.18 13.01 -12.36
CA MET A 165 3.50 11.93 -11.42
C MET A 165 4.04 10.71 -12.17
N PHE A 166 5.04 10.06 -11.60
CA PHE A 166 5.61 8.80 -12.07
C PHE A 166 5.25 7.72 -11.06
N ILE A 167 4.71 6.60 -11.53
CA ILE A 167 4.36 5.43 -10.69
C ILE A 167 4.87 4.17 -11.37
N ASN A 168 5.45 3.22 -10.65
CA ASN A 168 5.78 1.92 -11.24
C ASN A 168 4.64 0.90 -11.09
N ILE A 169 4.42 0.18 -12.17
CA ILE A 169 3.63 -1.04 -12.22
C ILE A 169 4.63 -2.19 -12.27
N GLN A 170 4.68 -3.00 -11.21
CA GLN A 170 5.62 -4.10 -11.11
C GLN A 170 4.94 -5.44 -11.38
N HIS A 171 5.67 -6.34 -12.06
CA HIS A 171 5.31 -7.72 -12.40
C HIS A 171 3.88 -7.96 -12.92
N PRO A 172 3.32 -7.13 -13.83
CA PRO A 172 1.97 -7.37 -14.33
C PRO A 172 1.83 -8.79 -14.88
N GLY A 173 0.75 -9.48 -14.52
CA GLY A 173 0.50 -10.86 -14.93
C GLY A 173 1.17 -11.93 -14.09
N GLU A 174 1.69 -11.60 -12.90
CA GLU A 174 2.08 -12.64 -11.93
C GLU A 174 0.89 -13.59 -11.66
N SER A 175 1.19 -14.88 -11.60
CA SER A 175 0.19 -15.93 -11.42
C SER A 175 -0.21 -16.07 -9.95
N PRO A 176 -1.40 -16.62 -9.63
CA PRO A 176 -1.77 -16.93 -8.25
C PRO A 176 -0.86 -17.95 -7.53
N SER A 177 0.09 -18.56 -8.23
CA SER A 177 1.12 -19.41 -7.63
C SER A 177 2.46 -18.69 -7.46
N GLU A 178 2.53 -17.40 -7.80
CA GLU A 178 3.73 -16.54 -7.79
C GLU A 178 4.89 -17.14 -8.61
N ARG A 179 4.53 -17.97 -9.58
CA ARG A 179 5.46 -18.66 -10.48
C ARG A 179 4.91 -18.56 -11.88
N SER A 180 5.56 -17.73 -12.69
CA SER A 180 5.15 -17.47 -14.07
C SER A 180 5.50 -18.65 -14.99
N ASP A 181 4.61 -18.94 -15.94
CA ASP A 181 4.85 -19.94 -17.00
C ASP A 181 5.36 -19.23 -18.27
N PRO A 182 6.64 -19.41 -18.65
CA PRO A 182 7.20 -18.77 -19.83
C PRO A 182 6.63 -19.28 -21.16
N ALA A 183 5.95 -20.43 -21.18
CA ALA A 183 5.25 -20.94 -22.35
C ALA A 183 3.89 -20.25 -22.57
N ASN A 184 3.28 -19.74 -21.49
CA ASN A 184 1.99 -19.03 -21.52
C ASN A 184 2.07 -17.66 -20.84
N PRO A 185 2.96 -16.75 -21.30
CA PRO A 185 3.29 -15.52 -20.58
C PRO A 185 2.12 -14.53 -20.49
N ARG A 186 1.09 -14.69 -21.32
CA ARG A 186 -0.08 -13.79 -21.40
C ARG A 186 -1.31 -14.31 -20.66
N ARG A 187 -1.17 -15.39 -19.88
CA ARG A 187 -2.31 -16.06 -19.23
C ARG A 187 -3.13 -15.13 -18.34
N TYR A 188 -2.48 -14.21 -17.62
CA TYR A 188 -3.14 -13.34 -16.65
C TYR A 188 -3.16 -11.86 -17.07
N SER A 189 -2.13 -11.40 -17.77
CA SER A 189 -2.06 -10.01 -18.26
C SER A 189 -1.43 -9.98 -19.65
N SER A 190 -1.65 -8.88 -20.35
CA SER A 190 -0.91 -8.50 -21.56
C SER A 190 -0.53 -7.02 -21.55
N TRP A 191 -0.60 -6.38 -20.38
CA TRP A 191 -0.23 -4.98 -20.19
C TRP A 191 1.29 -4.77 -20.39
N PRO A 192 1.75 -3.65 -20.97
CA PRO A 192 0.98 -2.47 -21.33
C PRO A 192 0.43 -2.43 -22.76
N ASP A 193 1.04 -3.16 -23.70
CA ASP A 193 0.78 -2.96 -25.13
C ASP A 193 -0.30 -3.88 -25.70
N HIS A 194 -0.75 -4.88 -24.94
CA HIS A 194 -1.79 -5.84 -25.32
C HIS A 194 -1.49 -6.61 -26.61
N ARG A 195 -0.22 -6.70 -27.00
CA ARG A 195 0.19 -7.35 -28.25
C ARG A 195 -0.12 -8.85 -28.26
N PRO A 196 -0.65 -9.42 -29.36
CA PRO A 196 -0.94 -10.85 -29.47
C PRO A 196 0.29 -11.76 -29.24
N ASP A 197 1.46 -11.29 -29.65
CA ASP A 197 2.77 -11.96 -29.57
C ASP A 197 3.64 -11.45 -28.41
N GLY A 198 3.11 -10.54 -27.57
CA GLY A 198 3.85 -9.86 -26.52
C GLY A 198 4.01 -10.64 -25.22
N ARG A 199 4.66 -10.00 -24.25
CA ARG A 199 4.74 -10.44 -22.85
C ARG A 199 4.39 -9.26 -21.95
N PRO A 200 3.77 -9.50 -20.78
CA PRO A 200 3.62 -8.45 -19.80
C PRO A 200 4.97 -7.86 -19.40
N ARG A 201 4.99 -6.54 -19.17
CA ARG A 201 6.22 -5.82 -18.85
C ARG A 201 5.94 -4.85 -17.73
N SER A 202 6.76 -4.87 -16.68
CA SER A 202 6.81 -3.77 -15.71
C SER A 202 7.10 -2.46 -16.45
N ALA A 203 6.48 -1.37 -16.01
CA ALA A 203 6.78 -0.05 -16.56
C ALA A 203 6.48 1.06 -15.56
N THR A 204 7.16 2.19 -15.75
CA THR A 204 6.80 3.45 -15.11
C THR A 204 5.73 4.13 -15.95
N VAL A 205 4.57 4.43 -15.35
CA VAL A 205 3.52 5.24 -15.97
C VAL A 205 3.71 6.71 -15.62
N VAL A 206 3.39 7.57 -16.58
CA VAL A 206 3.46 9.03 -16.43
C VAL A 206 2.03 9.56 -16.40
N ILE A 207 1.62 10.11 -15.27
CA ILE A 207 0.27 10.62 -15.04
C ILE A 207 0.29 12.15 -15.07
N ARG A 208 -0.63 12.72 -15.85
CA ARG A 208 -0.86 14.16 -16.00
C ARG A 208 -2.37 14.40 -16.00
N LYS A 209 -2.81 15.51 -15.43
CA LYS A 209 -4.18 15.99 -15.64
C LYS A 209 -4.31 16.55 -17.06
N SER A 210 -5.45 16.30 -17.71
CA SER A 210 -5.71 16.78 -19.08
C SER A 210 -5.73 18.32 -19.18
N ASP A 211 -6.06 19.01 -18.09
CA ASP A 211 -6.05 20.47 -17.99
C ASP A 211 -4.67 21.05 -17.63
N GLY A 212 -3.65 20.20 -17.43
CA GLY A 212 -2.31 20.60 -17.03
C GLY A 212 -2.19 21.04 -15.55
N GLY A 213 -3.22 20.84 -14.75
CA GLY A 213 -3.23 21.15 -13.32
C GLY A 213 -2.37 20.21 -12.46
N VAL A 214 -2.26 20.55 -11.18
CA VAL A 214 -1.54 19.73 -10.18
C VAL A 214 -2.27 18.42 -9.95
N ILE A 215 -1.55 17.30 -9.92
CA ILE A 215 -2.14 15.97 -9.67
C ILE A 215 -2.85 15.95 -8.30
N GLY A 216 -4.07 15.42 -8.25
CA GLY A 216 -4.82 15.27 -6.99
C GLY A 216 -5.35 16.58 -6.37
N SER A 217 -5.27 17.71 -7.08
CA SER A 217 -5.98 18.96 -6.71
C SER A 217 -7.34 19.06 -7.39
#